data_AF-A0A2T0L7P9-F1
#
_entry.id   AF-A0A2T0L7P9-F1
#
_cell.length_a   1.000
_cell.length_b   1.000
_cell.length_c   1.000
_cell.angle_alpha   90.00
_cell.angle_beta   90.00
_cell.angle_gamma   90.00
#
_symmetry.space_group_name_H-M   'P 1'
#
loop_
_entity.id
_entity.type
_entity.pdbx_description
1 polymer ?
#
loop_
_entity_poly.entity_id
_entity_poly.type
_entity_poly.pdbx_seq_one_letter_code
_entity_poly.pdbx_strand_id
1 'polypeptide(L)'
;MCKQTGQPFIFPGSAAQWNSLTDMTDARLLARHLERAATSANARNEDFNVVNGDVFRWKWMWSQIAGYFGIEAVPFDGETRPLEGRMQDAGKAWADIAARFDLKEADIGKLASWWHTDADLGRPMEVLTDMTKSRQAGFLDYQSTPDSFFALFDRLKAERIIPSDTRTRLAASIEQR
;
A
#
# COMPACT_ATOMS: atom_id res chain seq x y z
N MET A 1 -2.74 -11.00 5.97
CA MET A 1 -3.42 -12.33 5.99
C MET A 1 -2.47 -13.46 5.64
N CYS A 2 -1.80 -13.45 4.47
CA CYS A 2 -0.81 -14.47 4.05
C CYS A 2 0.10 -14.97 5.19
N LYS A 3 0.76 -14.06 5.92
CA LYS A 3 1.59 -14.41 7.10
C LYS A 3 0.87 -15.25 8.15
N GLN A 4 -0.39 -14.92 8.42
CA GLN A 4 -1.17 -15.52 9.51
C GLN A 4 -1.87 -16.82 9.10
N THR A 5 -2.11 -17.01 7.80
CA THR A 5 -2.80 -18.18 7.24
C THR A 5 -1.84 -19.14 6.52
N GLY A 6 -0.58 -18.77 6.34
CA GLY A 6 0.39 -19.52 5.52
C GLY A 6 0.10 -19.47 4.02
N GLN A 7 -0.88 -18.68 3.59
CA GLN A 7 -1.21 -18.56 2.17
C GLN A 7 -0.10 -17.83 1.40
N PRO A 8 0.13 -18.20 0.12
CA PRO A 8 1.15 -17.59 -0.70
C PRO A 8 0.88 -16.09 -0.95
N PHE A 9 1.92 -15.26 -0.89
CA PHE A 9 1.84 -13.84 -1.21
C PHE A 9 2.07 -13.59 -2.70
N ILE A 10 0.98 -13.63 -3.46
CA ILE A 10 0.96 -13.58 -4.93
C ILE A 10 0.65 -12.17 -5.40
N PHE A 11 1.41 -11.66 -6.37
CA PHE A 11 1.07 -10.41 -7.06
C PHE A 11 -0.22 -10.62 -7.90
N PRO A 12 -1.28 -9.84 -7.67
CA PRO A 12 -2.57 -10.09 -8.32
C PRO A 12 -2.68 -9.46 -9.71
N GLY A 13 -1.78 -8.52 -10.03
CA GLY A 13 -1.88 -7.64 -11.19
C GLY A 13 -1.39 -8.22 -12.52
N SER A 14 -1.42 -7.38 -13.54
CA SER A 14 -1.04 -7.73 -14.91
C SER A 14 0.49 -7.78 -15.10
N ALA A 15 0.94 -8.50 -16.13
CA ALA A 15 2.34 -8.47 -16.53
C ALA A 15 2.82 -7.08 -16.98
N ALA A 16 1.90 -6.22 -17.47
CA ALA A 16 2.22 -4.84 -17.81
C ALA A 16 2.59 -4.06 -16.54
N GLN A 17 1.71 -4.04 -15.52
CA GLN A 17 2.00 -3.34 -14.26
C GLN A 17 3.19 -3.93 -13.50
N TRP A 18 3.37 -5.25 -13.53
CA TRP A 18 4.54 -5.89 -12.93
C TRP A 18 5.87 -5.33 -13.48
N ASN A 19 5.90 -5.12 -14.80
CA ASN A 19 7.12 -4.76 -15.51
C ASN A 19 7.29 -3.27 -15.74
N SER A 20 6.22 -2.47 -15.83
CA SER A 20 6.24 -1.04 -16.15
C SER A 20 6.69 -0.16 -14.97
N LEU A 21 7.13 1.06 -15.29
CA LEU A 21 7.34 2.11 -14.31
C LEU A 21 5.98 2.61 -13.83
N THR A 22 5.92 2.99 -12.57
CA THR A 22 4.70 3.57 -11.99
C THR A 22 5.12 4.61 -10.96
N ASP A 23 4.28 5.62 -10.79
CA ASP A 23 4.36 6.57 -9.69
C ASP A 23 3.26 6.31 -8.66
N MET A 24 3.31 7.06 -7.56
CA MET A 24 2.38 6.94 -6.44
C MET A 24 2.20 8.31 -5.78
N THR A 25 1.11 8.52 -5.06
CA THR A 25 0.87 9.73 -4.28
C THR A 25 0.65 9.40 -2.82
N ASP A 26 1.58 9.82 -1.96
CA ASP A 26 1.43 9.79 -0.51
C ASP A 26 0.36 10.82 -0.09
N ALA A 27 -0.55 10.40 0.79
CA ALA A 27 -1.67 11.24 1.24
C ALA A 27 -1.22 12.52 1.96
N ARG A 28 -0.08 12.50 2.67
CA ARG A 28 0.49 13.67 3.35
C ARG A 28 1.12 14.62 2.33
N LEU A 29 1.76 14.10 1.28
CA LEU A 29 2.25 14.92 0.17
C LEU A 29 1.09 15.60 -0.56
N LEU A 30 0.02 14.86 -0.86
CA LEU A 30 -1.21 15.41 -1.41
C LEU A 30 -1.80 16.51 -0.52
N ALA A 31 -1.85 16.30 0.80
CA ALA A 31 -2.35 17.30 1.74
C ALA A 31 -1.53 18.61 1.70
N ARG A 32 -0.19 18.51 1.69
CA ARG A 32 0.69 19.70 1.55
C ARG A 32 0.49 20.40 0.20
N HIS A 33 0.29 19.63 -0.87
CA HIS A 33 0.00 20.17 -2.20
C HIS A 33 -1.33 20.94 -2.21
N LEU A 34 -2.39 20.37 -1.62
CA LEU A 34 -3.70 21.03 -1.47
C LEU A 34 -3.61 22.30 -0.62
N GLU A 35 -2.90 22.27 0.50
CA GLU A 35 -2.66 23.45 1.35
C GLU A 35 -1.98 24.57 0.55
N ARG A 36 -0.96 24.22 -0.24
CA ARG A 36 -0.26 25.17 -1.10
C ARG A 36 -1.16 25.71 -2.21
N ALA A 37 -1.94 24.85 -2.84
CA ALA A 37 -2.87 25.25 -3.89
C ALA A 37 -3.93 26.23 -3.37
N ALA A 38 -4.39 26.03 -2.13
CA ALA A 38 -5.36 26.91 -1.47
C ALA A 38 -4.77 28.26 -1.02
N THR A 39 -3.46 28.33 -0.74
CA THR A 39 -2.84 29.51 -0.11
C THR A 39 -1.95 30.33 -1.05
N SER A 40 -1.43 29.74 -2.13
CA SER A 40 -0.52 30.40 -3.06
C SER A 40 -1.26 31.19 -4.14
N ALA A 41 -0.90 32.47 -4.32
CA ALA A 41 -1.41 33.28 -5.44
C ALA A 41 -1.08 32.66 -6.81
N ASN A 42 0.06 31.97 -6.92
CA ASN A 42 0.54 31.33 -8.16
C ASN A 42 -0.14 29.98 -8.45
N ALA A 43 -1.07 29.53 -7.59
CA ALA A 43 -1.79 28.27 -7.77
C ALA A 43 -3.31 28.47 -7.97
N ARG A 44 -3.78 29.73 -7.97
CA ARG A 44 -5.21 30.03 -8.13
C ARG A 44 -5.68 29.72 -9.54
N ASN A 45 -6.83 29.05 -9.65
CA ASN A 45 -7.48 28.69 -10.91
C ASN A 45 -6.63 27.81 -11.84
N GLU A 46 -5.76 26.98 -11.26
CA GLU A 46 -4.89 26.07 -12.00
C GLU A 46 -5.18 24.62 -11.59
N ASP A 47 -5.13 23.71 -12.56
CA ASP A 47 -5.07 22.27 -12.34
C ASP A 47 -3.62 21.81 -12.22
N PHE A 48 -3.36 20.92 -11.27
CA PHE A 48 -2.01 20.45 -10.99
C PHE A 48 -2.02 18.95 -10.70
N ASN A 49 -1.02 18.27 -11.24
CA ASN A 49 -0.70 16.92 -10.83
C ASN A 49 0.07 16.91 -9.51
N VAL A 50 -0.05 15.81 -8.76
CA VAL A 50 0.73 15.56 -7.55
C VAL A 50 1.05 14.08 -7.41
N VAL A 51 2.33 13.76 -7.47
CA VAL A 51 2.90 12.44 -7.17
C VAL A 51 4.18 12.59 -6.37
N ASN A 52 4.63 11.48 -5.78
CA ASN A 52 5.77 11.35 -4.87
C ASN A 52 7.08 11.94 -5.41
N GLY A 53 7.26 11.91 -6.73
CA GLY A 53 8.42 12.47 -7.42
C GLY A 53 9.50 11.45 -7.76
N ASP A 54 9.34 10.19 -7.32
CA ASP A 54 10.06 9.02 -7.82
C ASP A 54 9.14 8.12 -8.67
N VAL A 55 9.75 7.09 -9.28
CA VAL A 55 9.07 6.02 -9.99
C VAL A 55 9.64 4.67 -9.55
N PHE A 56 8.85 3.62 -9.62
CA PHE A 56 9.28 2.27 -9.28
C PHE A 56 8.64 1.22 -10.20
N ARG A 57 9.06 -0.04 -10.08
CA ARG A 57 8.39 -1.19 -10.72
C ARG A 57 7.80 -2.10 -9.66
N TRP A 58 6.58 -2.60 -9.87
CA TRP A 58 5.94 -3.50 -8.92
C TRP A 58 6.76 -4.75 -8.63
N LYS A 59 7.49 -5.28 -9.62
CA LYS A 59 8.40 -6.42 -9.39
C LYS A 59 9.43 -6.23 -8.29
N TRP A 60 9.87 -4.99 -8.09
CA TRP A 60 10.80 -4.65 -7.02
C TRP A 60 10.04 -4.35 -5.72
N MET A 61 9.02 -3.49 -5.79
CA MET A 61 8.26 -3.07 -4.59
C MET A 61 7.52 -4.23 -3.91
N TRP A 62 7.00 -5.19 -4.67
CA TRP A 62 6.25 -6.32 -4.11
C TRP A 62 7.12 -7.17 -3.18
N SER A 63 8.39 -7.39 -3.55
CA SER A 63 9.39 -8.07 -2.72
C SER A 63 9.74 -7.26 -1.47
N GLN A 64 9.80 -5.93 -1.58
CA GLN A 64 10.03 -5.03 -0.45
C GLN A 64 8.85 -5.08 0.55
N ILE A 65 7.61 -5.08 0.06
CA ILE A 65 6.39 -5.24 0.88
C ILE A 65 6.40 -6.60 1.58
N ALA A 66 6.73 -7.68 0.87
CA ALA A 66 6.84 -9.02 1.44
C ALA A 66 7.87 -9.05 2.59
N GLY A 67 9.06 -8.50 2.34
CA GLY A 67 10.13 -8.37 3.33
C GLY A 67 9.72 -7.57 4.57
N TYR A 68 9.02 -6.45 4.39
CA TYR A 68 8.49 -5.66 5.51
C TYR A 68 7.56 -6.47 6.43
N PHE A 69 6.74 -7.35 5.86
CA PHE A 69 5.86 -8.23 6.64
C PHE A 69 6.54 -9.51 7.12
N GLY A 70 7.79 -9.77 6.73
CA GLY A 70 8.54 -10.98 7.09
C GLY A 70 7.99 -12.24 6.42
N ILE A 71 7.52 -12.11 5.17
CA ILE A 71 7.09 -13.21 4.32
C ILE A 71 7.80 -13.14 2.97
N GLU A 72 7.76 -14.24 2.21
CA GLU A 72 8.29 -14.27 0.85
C GLU A 72 7.18 -14.09 -0.19
N ALA A 73 7.48 -13.33 -1.24
CA ALA A 73 6.60 -13.23 -2.40
C ALA A 73 6.77 -14.45 -3.30
N VAL A 74 5.66 -14.94 -3.85
CA VAL A 74 5.72 -15.95 -4.91
C VAL A 74 6.29 -15.32 -6.18
N PRO A 75 7.22 -15.98 -6.90
CA PRO A 75 7.69 -15.49 -8.19
C PRO A 75 6.52 -15.28 -9.16
N PHE A 76 6.48 -14.11 -9.79
CA PHE A 76 5.48 -13.83 -10.81
C PHE A 76 5.79 -14.60 -12.10
N ASP A 77 4.81 -15.36 -12.58
CA ASP A 77 4.93 -16.24 -13.75
C ASP A 77 4.25 -15.68 -15.01
N GLY A 78 3.73 -14.45 -14.94
CA GLY A 78 3.06 -13.79 -16.06
C GLY A 78 1.53 -13.85 -16.00
N GLU A 79 0.95 -14.69 -15.13
CA GLU A 79 -0.50 -14.82 -15.02
C GLU A 79 -1.10 -13.84 -14.01
N THR A 80 -2.07 -13.05 -14.46
CA THR A 80 -2.88 -12.17 -13.62
C THR A 80 -3.75 -13.02 -12.68
N ARG A 81 -3.75 -12.68 -11.38
CA ARG A 81 -4.52 -13.40 -10.35
C ARG A 81 -5.28 -12.42 -9.44
N PRO A 82 -6.36 -11.79 -9.95
CA PRO A 82 -7.11 -10.75 -9.24
C PRO A 82 -7.55 -11.19 -7.85
N LEU A 83 -7.58 -10.27 -6.90
CA LEU A 83 -8.02 -10.49 -5.52
C LEU A 83 -9.53 -10.72 -5.44
N GLU A 84 -10.30 -10.03 -6.27
CA GLU A 84 -11.74 -10.24 -6.39
C GLU A 84 -12.04 -11.70 -6.77
N GLY A 85 -12.95 -12.33 -6.03
CA GLY A 85 -13.19 -13.77 -6.11
C GLY A 85 -12.26 -14.64 -5.25
N ARG A 86 -10.96 -14.32 -5.14
CA ARG A 86 -10.03 -15.05 -4.25
C ARG A 86 -10.22 -14.72 -2.77
N MET A 87 -10.70 -13.52 -2.49
CA MET A 87 -10.87 -13.01 -1.12
C MET A 87 -12.29 -13.22 -0.56
N GLN A 88 -13.09 -14.13 -1.11
CA GLN A 88 -14.46 -14.40 -0.65
C GLN A 88 -14.51 -14.83 0.83
N ASP A 89 -13.55 -15.67 1.26
CA ASP A 89 -13.46 -16.13 2.65
C ASP A 89 -12.66 -15.20 3.57
N ALA A 90 -12.25 -14.03 3.07
CA ALA A 90 -11.39 -13.11 3.82
C ALA A 90 -12.06 -12.53 5.06
N GLY A 91 -13.38 -12.38 5.05
CA GLY A 91 -14.14 -11.81 6.18
C GLY A 91 -13.94 -12.60 7.47
N LYS A 92 -14.17 -13.92 7.42
CA LYS A 92 -13.97 -14.79 8.58
C LYS A 92 -12.51 -14.84 9.01
N ALA A 93 -11.60 -15.07 8.06
CA ALA A 93 -10.18 -15.17 8.36
C ALA A 93 -9.62 -13.87 8.98
N TRP A 94 -10.08 -12.69 8.54
CA TRP A 94 -9.67 -11.43 9.13
C TRP A 94 -10.29 -11.20 10.51
N ALA A 95 -11.56 -11.53 10.71
CA ALA A 95 -12.20 -11.41 12.02
C ALA A 95 -11.45 -12.23 13.10
N ASP A 96 -11.02 -13.45 12.78
CA ASP A 96 -10.23 -14.30 13.66
C ASP A 96 -8.85 -13.67 13.98
N ILE A 97 -8.19 -13.08 12.97
CA ILE A 97 -6.93 -12.34 13.15
C ILE A 97 -7.17 -11.11 14.03
N ALA A 98 -8.21 -10.34 13.75
CA ALA A 98 -8.55 -9.13 14.49
C ALA A 98 -8.79 -9.42 15.97
N ALA A 99 -9.53 -10.50 16.27
CA ALA A 99 -9.74 -10.97 17.63
C ALA A 99 -8.42 -11.38 18.30
N ARG A 100 -7.58 -12.20 17.63
CA ARG A 100 -6.31 -12.67 18.18
C ARG A 100 -5.33 -11.53 18.50
N PHE A 101 -5.31 -10.48 17.68
CA PHE A 101 -4.40 -9.35 17.83
C PHE A 101 -5.03 -8.12 18.49
N ASP A 102 -6.30 -8.19 18.92
CA ASP A 102 -7.07 -7.06 19.49
C ASP A 102 -7.01 -5.82 18.58
N LEU A 103 -7.33 -6.04 17.31
CA LEU A 103 -7.38 -4.98 16.30
C LEU A 103 -8.69 -4.19 16.45
N LYS A 104 -8.64 -2.90 16.08
CA LYS A 104 -9.81 -2.00 16.23
C LYS A 104 -10.94 -2.27 15.24
N GLU A 105 -10.63 -2.85 14.08
CA GLU A 105 -11.61 -3.11 13.03
C GLU A 105 -11.50 -4.56 12.57
N ALA A 106 -12.58 -5.31 12.79
CA ALA A 106 -12.68 -6.73 12.47
C ALA A 106 -13.40 -6.98 11.13
N ASP A 107 -14.03 -5.96 10.56
CA ASP A 107 -14.62 -6.01 9.22
C ASP A 107 -13.59 -5.60 8.15
N ILE A 108 -13.08 -6.60 7.44
CA ILE A 108 -12.09 -6.37 6.36
C ILE A 108 -12.66 -5.53 5.21
N GLY A 109 -13.98 -5.53 4.99
CA GLY A 109 -14.63 -4.78 3.91
C GLY A 109 -14.56 -3.27 4.12
N LYS A 110 -14.35 -2.80 5.35
CA LYS A 110 -14.11 -1.38 5.66
C LYS A 110 -12.64 -0.98 5.50
N LEU A 111 -11.73 -1.95 5.46
CA LEU A 111 -10.29 -1.72 5.41
C LEU A 111 -9.71 -1.91 4.00
N ALA A 112 -10.29 -2.83 3.23
CA ALA A 112 -9.76 -3.21 1.93
C ALA A 112 -10.88 -3.42 0.91
N SER A 113 -10.66 -2.85 -0.27
CA SER A 113 -11.51 -3.01 -1.45
C SER A 113 -10.72 -3.74 -2.54
N TRP A 114 -11.01 -5.03 -2.71
CA TRP A 114 -10.27 -5.92 -3.63
C TRP A 114 -10.29 -5.41 -5.06
N TRP A 115 -11.47 -5.02 -5.54
CA TRP A 115 -11.66 -4.51 -6.90
C TRP A 115 -10.78 -3.28 -7.21
N HIS A 116 -10.56 -2.36 -6.24
CA HIS A 116 -9.71 -1.20 -6.46
C HIS A 116 -8.25 -1.62 -6.66
N THR A 117 -7.76 -2.59 -5.87
CA THR A 117 -6.40 -3.13 -6.05
C THR A 117 -6.26 -3.83 -7.40
N ASP A 118 -7.29 -4.57 -7.82
CA ASP A 118 -7.29 -5.23 -9.13
C ASP A 118 -7.36 -4.22 -10.28
N ALA A 119 -8.11 -3.12 -10.12
CA ALA A 119 -8.17 -2.04 -11.10
C ALA A 119 -6.81 -1.32 -11.24
N ASP A 120 -6.11 -1.07 -10.14
CA ASP A 120 -4.81 -0.39 -10.16
C ASP A 120 -3.67 -1.29 -10.64
N LEU A 121 -3.56 -2.50 -10.10
CA LEU A 121 -2.50 -3.45 -10.46
C LEU A 121 -2.79 -4.20 -11.76
N GLY A 122 -4.04 -4.23 -12.21
CA GLY A 122 -4.47 -4.93 -13.43
C GLY A 122 -4.33 -4.12 -14.71
N ARG A 123 -3.94 -2.84 -14.65
CA ARG A 123 -3.86 -1.96 -15.83
C ARG A 123 -3.00 -2.60 -16.94
N PRO A 124 -3.45 -2.58 -18.21
CA PRO A 124 -2.68 -3.15 -19.31
C PRO A 124 -1.64 -2.17 -19.88
N MET A 125 -1.29 -1.12 -19.14
CA MET A 125 -0.47 -0.01 -19.60
C MET A 125 0.40 0.59 -18.49
N GLU A 126 1.47 1.25 -18.90
CA GLU A 126 2.30 2.11 -18.04
C GLU A 126 1.55 3.43 -17.76
N VAL A 127 1.61 3.90 -16.50
CA VAL A 127 0.94 5.13 -16.07
C VAL A 127 1.95 5.98 -15.31
N LEU A 128 2.17 7.21 -15.79
CA LEU A 128 3.08 8.18 -15.21
C LEU A 128 2.45 9.58 -15.28
N THR A 129 2.80 10.39 -14.31
CA THR A 129 2.21 11.70 -14.08
C THR A 129 3.28 12.78 -14.12
N ASP A 130 3.09 13.77 -14.99
CA ASP A 130 4.02 14.88 -15.11
C ASP A 130 3.83 15.91 -13.98
N MET A 131 4.89 16.12 -13.19
CA MET A 131 4.96 17.10 -12.10
C MET A 131 5.51 18.46 -12.53
N THR A 132 5.84 18.65 -13.81
CA THR A 132 6.51 19.87 -14.31
C THR A 132 5.75 21.13 -13.94
N LYS A 133 4.43 21.17 -14.16
CA LYS A 133 3.59 22.33 -13.83
C LYS A 133 3.62 22.66 -12.33
N SER A 134 3.47 21.66 -11.47
CA SER A 134 3.54 21.81 -10.01
C SER A 134 4.91 22.35 -9.56
N ARG A 135 6.00 21.84 -10.15
CA ARG A 135 7.37 22.26 -9.84
C ARG A 135 7.66 23.69 -10.31
N GLN A 136 7.23 24.05 -11.52
CA GLN A 136 7.35 25.41 -12.04
C GLN A 136 6.53 26.40 -11.21
N ALA A 137 5.37 25.99 -10.72
CA ALA A 137 4.58 26.77 -9.78
C ALA A 137 5.22 26.83 -8.38
N GLY A 138 6.31 26.09 -8.12
CA GLY A 138 7.15 26.12 -6.91
C GLY A 138 6.88 25.03 -5.87
N PHE A 139 6.12 23.98 -6.18
CA PHE A 139 5.94 22.82 -5.29
C PHE A 139 7.06 21.82 -5.56
N LEU A 140 8.03 21.78 -4.65
CA LEU A 140 9.25 20.97 -4.80
C LEU A 140 9.33 19.82 -3.78
N ASP A 141 8.26 19.61 -3.00
CA ASP A 141 8.20 18.53 -2.03
C ASP A 141 8.32 17.17 -2.72
N TYR A 142 9.00 16.26 -2.03
CA TYR A 142 9.27 14.90 -2.46
C TYR A 142 8.90 13.93 -1.34
N GLN A 143 8.47 12.73 -1.71
CA GLN A 143 8.26 11.62 -0.79
C GLN A 143 8.78 10.35 -1.43
N SER A 144 9.71 9.65 -0.76
CA SER A 144 10.14 8.31 -1.17
C SER A 144 8.94 7.35 -1.11
N THR A 145 8.65 6.68 -2.22
CA THR A 145 7.51 5.77 -2.30
C THR A 145 7.63 4.56 -1.36
N PRO A 146 8.79 3.87 -1.24
CA PRO A 146 8.97 2.84 -0.21
C PRO A 146 8.70 3.36 1.20
N ASP A 147 9.24 4.54 1.55
CA ASP A 147 9.06 5.12 2.88
C ASP A 147 7.60 5.51 3.14
N SER A 148 6.86 5.92 2.10
CA SER A 148 5.41 6.15 2.17
C SER A 148 4.66 4.87 2.56
N PHE A 149 4.93 3.74 1.90
CA PHE A 149 4.32 2.47 2.24
C PHE A 149 4.67 2.02 3.66
N PHE A 150 5.96 2.05 4.03
CA PHE A 150 6.39 1.56 5.33
C PHE A 150 5.93 2.42 6.49
N ALA A 151 5.98 3.76 6.33
CA ALA A 151 5.42 4.67 7.33
C ALA A 151 3.90 4.46 7.50
N LEU A 152 3.16 4.20 6.42
CA LEU A 152 1.75 3.85 6.50
C LEU A 152 1.56 2.55 7.28
N PHE A 153 2.31 1.49 6.97
CA PHE A 153 2.19 0.22 7.67
C PHE A 153 2.56 0.33 9.15
N ASP A 154 3.60 1.07 9.49
CA ASP A 154 3.99 1.33 10.88
C ASP A 154 2.89 2.09 11.63
N ARG A 155 2.28 3.09 10.98
CA ARG A 155 1.13 3.81 11.54
C ARG A 155 -0.06 2.88 11.76
N LEU A 156 -0.42 2.05 10.78
CA LEU A 156 -1.52 1.09 10.90
C LEU A 156 -1.28 0.06 12.02
N LYS A 157 -0.03 -0.36 12.25
CA LYS A 157 0.36 -1.19 13.39
C LYS A 157 0.20 -0.44 14.71
N ALA A 158 0.71 0.79 14.80
CA ALA A 158 0.60 1.62 16.00
C ALA A 158 -0.85 1.92 16.38
N GLU A 159 -1.71 2.13 15.38
CA GLU A 159 -3.14 2.36 15.56
C GLU A 159 -3.95 1.07 15.79
N ARG A 160 -3.31 -0.10 15.75
CA ARG A 160 -3.90 -1.44 15.84
C ARG A 160 -4.96 -1.72 14.78
N ILE A 161 -4.76 -1.22 13.57
CA ILE A 161 -5.56 -1.57 12.39
C ILE A 161 -5.05 -2.87 11.77
N ILE A 162 -3.73 -3.10 11.80
CA ILE A 162 -3.11 -4.35 11.36
C ILE A 162 -2.24 -4.97 12.47
N PRO A 163 -1.97 -6.30 12.44
CA PRO A 163 -1.12 -6.94 13.43
C PRO A 163 0.30 -6.38 13.51
N SER A 164 0.82 -6.24 14.74
CA SER A 164 2.24 -6.05 15.02
C SER A 164 2.84 -7.33 15.60
N ASP A 165 4.08 -7.64 15.24
CA ASP A 165 4.79 -8.85 15.71
C ASP A 165 5.17 -8.77 17.21
N THR A 166 4.96 -7.61 17.85
CA THR A 166 5.39 -7.33 19.22
C THR A 166 4.64 -8.17 20.27
N ARG A 167 3.40 -8.61 20.00
CA ARG A 167 2.63 -9.42 20.95
C ARG A 167 3.07 -10.89 21.02
N THR A 168 3.62 -11.45 19.93
CA THR A 168 4.14 -12.83 19.95
C THR A 168 5.33 -12.97 20.91
N ARG A 169 6.12 -11.91 21.10
CA ARG A 169 7.26 -11.91 22.04
C ARG A 169 6.85 -11.85 23.51
N LEU A 170 5.74 -11.19 23.84
CA LEU A 170 5.26 -11.09 25.23
C LEU A 170 4.62 -12.39 25.72
N ALA A 171 3.81 -13.04 24.88
CA ALA A 171 3.21 -14.34 25.20
C ALA A 171 4.28 -15.45 25.36
N ALA A 172 5.28 -15.49 24.48
CA ALA A 172 6.38 -16.46 24.59
C ALA A 172 7.27 -16.26 25.83
N SER A 173 7.30 -15.06 26.44
CA SER A 173 8.06 -14.82 27.68
C SER A 173 7.28 -15.17 28.95
N ILE A 174 5.95 -15.29 28.87
CA ILE A 174 5.08 -15.63 30.00
C ILE A 174 4.95 -17.17 30.12
N GLU A 175 5.01 -17.92 29.02
CA GLU A 175 5.02 -19.39 29.05
C GLU A 175 6.39 -20.00 29.41
N GLN A 176 7.46 -19.20 29.49
CA GLN A 176 8.80 -19.62 29.92
C GLN A 176 9.11 -19.27 31.39
N ARG A 177 8.09 -18.96 32.20
CA ARG A 177 8.20 -18.77 33.65
C ARG A 177 7.22 -19.69 34.38
#